data_AF-A0A6B2L2E2-F1
#
_entry.id   AF-A0A6B2L2E2-F1
#
_cell.length_a   1.000
_cell.length_b   1.000
_cell.length_c   1.000
_cell.angle_alpha   90.00
_cell.angle_beta   90.00
_cell.angle_gamma   90.00
#
_symmetry.space_group_name_H-M   'P 1'
#
loop_
_entity.id
_entity.type
_entity.pdbx_description
1 polymer ?
#
loop_
_entity_poly.entity_id
_entity_poly.type
_entity_poly.pdbx_seq_one_letter_code
_entity_poly.pdbx_strand_id
1 'polypeptide(L)'
;MSCSHSMCNSCLVGIYRRNPTCPFCRSPFGIPLPTTNQTLLQMTLRFLEELHRRQNPMETDPSLSQTSLFFSLPKDVIFEIYKHLSYIDLARSSTICKYLQMVVEHCYLWRDYCHSQFPFCSPEVPGSRTWRNIFQVHKRAKLGWQLGRPKDFLMTPWRAHSNFITAFEIHRRNVVSGGADASVNIWNFSGKDVVHSLKGHSGPINALKFNEFSVISGSEDGTVRIWDTTAGVQVNALPHQGPVTSLFFNEQRLWTASMDGNVRAFDVRAGSCVGSFVNGPTHKIEPGPGGSVISSSPSFVKLYDTKTNSTVFTKTTTGKTCSYYPGGNKFGFGNSMGGIEIIDLGAGATLQQAVLTPGAPLLCLSAFGDHFVAGSRNGQLKLWNSATNSLQQTLADHTEQVNTVQMDDCKIVSGGADMCIKVWSRENNQRLYSLLGGSRQERGRNPPHPTKPGCSEVRFDQSRIVASFNSLLRVYSFVADF
;
A
#
# COMPACT_ATOMS: atom_id res chain seq x y z
N MET A 1 -22.88 -4.90 26.11
CA MET A 1 -23.41 -5.25 27.45
C MET A 1 -22.22 -5.60 28.33
N SER A 2 -21.97 -4.82 29.38
CA SER A 2 -20.87 -5.06 30.33
C SER A 2 -21.24 -6.13 31.35
N CYS A 3 -20.27 -6.93 31.78
CA CYS A 3 -20.42 -7.95 32.82
C CYS A 3 -20.55 -7.31 34.22
N SER A 4 -21.52 -7.76 35.04
CA SER A 4 -21.78 -7.28 36.41
C SER A 4 -21.16 -8.13 37.53
N HIS A 5 -20.46 -9.22 37.20
CA HIS A 5 -19.81 -10.08 38.21
C HIS A 5 -18.61 -9.38 38.86
N SER A 6 -18.55 -9.37 40.20
CA SER A 6 -17.46 -8.76 40.97
C SER A 6 -16.30 -9.75 41.18
N MET A 7 -15.08 -9.28 40.95
CA MET A 7 -13.85 -9.98 41.36
C MET A 7 -12.95 -9.00 42.11
N CYS A 8 -12.04 -9.51 42.95
CA CYS A 8 -11.05 -8.63 43.57
C CYS A 8 -10.07 -8.09 42.51
N ASN A 9 -9.48 -6.93 42.79
CA ASN A 9 -8.70 -6.16 41.82
C ASN A 9 -7.46 -6.94 41.31
N SER A 10 -6.85 -7.76 42.16
CA SER A 10 -5.72 -8.64 41.78
C SER A 10 -6.14 -9.72 40.77
N CYS A 11 -7.32 -10.31 40.92
CA CYS A 11 -7.87 -11.29 39.98
C CYS A 11 -8.26 -10.62 38.65
N LEU A 12 -8.86 -9.43 38.68
CA LEU A 12 -9.21 -8.65 37.48
C LEU A 12 -7.97 -8.30 36.65
N VAL A 13 -6.90 -7.80 37.30
CA VAL A 13 -5.62 -7.48 36.62
C VAL A 13 -4.95 -8.75 36.06
N GLY A 14 -4.99 -9.86 36.80
CA GLY A 14 -4.47 -11.15 36.34
C GLY A 14 -5.19 -11.68 35.10
N ILE A 15 -6.52 -11.52 35.03
CA ILE A 15 -7.34 -11.94 33.90
C ILE A 15 -7.17 -10.97 32.73
N TYR A 16 -7.18 -9.65 32.94
CA TYR A 16 -7.00 -8.66 31.86
C TYR A 16 -5.67 -8.83 31.10
N ARG A 17 -4.61 -9.28 31.80
CA ARG A 17 -3.31 -9.60 31.17
C ARG A 17 -3.32 -10.87 30.31
N ARG A 18 -4.27 -11.79 30.52
CA ARG A 18 -4.32 -13.09 29.83
C ARG A 18 -5.49 -13.23 28.86
N ASN A 19 -6.66 -12.69 29.20
CA ASN A 19 -7.87 -12.75 28.39
C ASN A 19 -8.86 -11.62 28.80
N PRO A 20 -9.24 -10.69 27.90
CA PRO A 20 -10.02 -9.49 28.27
C PRO A 20 -11.54 -9.74 28.44
N THR A 21 -11.99 -11.00 28.47
CA THR A 21 -13.40 -11.38 28.58
C THR A 21 -13.69 -12.10 29.90
N CYS A 22 -14.89 -11.90 30.45
CA CYS A 22 -15.29 -12.56 31.69
C CYS A 22 -15.34 -14.09 31.49
N PRO A 23 -14.67 -14.89 32.34
CA PRO A 23 -14.67 -16.35 32.18
C PRO A 23 -16.06 -16.97 32.37
N PHE A 24 -17.01 -16.27 33.01
CA PHE A 24 -18.36 -16.77 33.28
C PHE A 24 -19.36 -16.44 32.17
N CYS A 25 -19.36 -15.20 31.65
CA CYS A 25 -20.36 -14.77 30.66
C CYS A 25 -19.78 -14.40 29.29
N ARG A 26 -18.45 -14.47 29.12
CA ARG A 26 -17.69 -14.12 27.90
C ARG A 26 -17.89 -12.69 27.37
N SER A 27 -18.68 -11.86 28.03
CA SER A 27 -18.76 -10.43 27.78
C SER A 27 -17.45 -9.74 28.18
N PRO A 28 -16.98 -8.73 27.42
CA PRO A 28 -15.82 -7.94 27.81
C PRO A 28 -16.08 -7.28 29.18
N PHE A 29 -15.04 -7.25 30.02
CA PHE A 29 -15.13 -6.54 31.29
C PHE A 29 -15.34 -5.05 31.03
N GLY A 30 -16.51 -4.55 31.40
CA GLY A 30 -16.77 -3.13 31.44
C GLY A 30 -16.13 -2.57 32.70
N ILE A 31 -14.82 -2.38 32.69
CA ILE A 31 -14.22 -1.44 33.64
C ILE A 31 -14.64 -0.07 33.12
N PRO A 32 -15.42 0.73 33.86
CA PRO A 32 -15.43 2.16 33.61
C PRO A 32 -14.04 2.63 34.02
N LEU A 33 -13.07 2.54 33.11
CA LEU A 33 -11.84 3.31 33.25
C LEU A 33 -12.33 4.76 33.27
N PRO A 34 -11.99 5.54 34.32
CA PRO A 34 -12.55 6.87 34.48
C PRO A 34 -12.33 7.62 33.19
N THR A 35 -13.41 8.17 32.63
CA THR A 35 -13.36 9.14 31.53
C THR A 35 -12.23 10.11 31.84
N THR A 36 -11.25 10.19 30.95
CA THR A 36 -10.06 11.03 31.08
C THR A 36 -10.47 12.35 31.71
N ASN A 37 -10.06 12.61 32.95
CA ASN A 37 -10.44 13.84 33.62
C ASN A 37 -9.73 14.98 32.86
N GLN A 38 -10.43 15.69 31.97
CA GLN A 38 -9.86 16.77 31.16
C GLN A 38 -9.13 17.80 32.05
N THR A 39 -9.59 17.97 33.28
CA THR A 39 -8.94 18.79 34.31
C THR A 39 -7.55 18.27 34.66
N LEU A 40 -7.36 16.95 34.80
CA LEU A 40 -6.06 16.33 35.09
C LEU A 40 -5.08 16.47 33.91
N LEU A 41 -5.58 16.34 32.67
CA LEU A 41 -4.78 16.57 31.46
C LEU A 41 -4.34 18.04 31.36
N GLN A 42 -5.26 18.99 31.59
CA GLN A 42 -4.95 20.42 31.60
C GLN A 42 -3.99 20.81 32.74
N MET A 43 -4.15 20.22 33.94
CA MET A 43 -3.21 20.41 35.05
C MET A 43 -1.82 19.89 34.69
N THR A 44 -1.74 18.75 34.03
CA THR A 44 -0.46 18.18 33.59
C THR A 44 0.22 19.06 32.54
N LEU A 45 -0.52 19.56 31.55
CA LEU A 45 0.00 20.47 30.53
C LEU A 45 0.53 21.77 31.15
N ARG A 46 -0.25 22.42 32.03
CA ARG A 46 0.18 23.63 32.75
C ARG A 46 1.41 23.38 33.62
N PHE A 47 1.48 22.23 34.28
CA PHE A 47 2.62 21.83 35.09
C PHE A 47 3.88 21.62 34.24
N LEU A 48 3.76 20.97 33.09
CA LEU A 48 4.87 20.79 32.14
C LEU A 48 5.35 22.12 31.57
N GLU A 49 4.43 23.05 31.25
CA GLU A 49 4.77 24.41 30.80
C GLU A 49 5.49 25.23 31.86
N GLU A 50 5.04 25.16 33.11
CA GLU A 50 5.66 25.85 34.26
C GLU A 50 7.07 25.30 34.53
N LEU A 51 7.25 23.98 34.49
CA LEU A 51 8.56 23.35 34.64
C LEU A 51 9.50 23.69 33.48
N HIS A 52 8.99 23.75 32.26
CA HIS A 52 9.78 24.13 31.08
C HIS A 52 10.25 25.59 31.16
N ARG A 53 9.41 26.50 31.65
CA ARG A 53 9.74 27.93 31.83
C ARG A 53 10.88 28.16 32.82
N ARG A 54 11.09 27.24 33.77
CA ARG A 54 12.11 27.39 34.83
C ARG A 54 13.54 27.13 34.37
N GLN A 55 13.77 26.66 33.13
CA GLN A 55 15.09 26.48 32.47
C GLN A 55 16.20 25.75 33.27
N ASN A 56 15.91 25.14 34.42
CA ASN A 56 16.91 24.44 35.22
C ASN A 56 16.76 22.92 35.07
N PRO A 57 17.81 22.19 34.64
CA PRO A 57 17.84 20.74 34.75
C PRO A 57 17.70 20.37 36.23
N MET A 58 16.81 19.44 36.56
CA MET A 58 16.71 18.88 37.90
C MET A 58 17.96 18.05 38.24
N GLU A 59 19.04 18.72 38.61
CA GLU A 59 19.99 18.17 39.56
C GLU A 59 19.86 19.02 40.83
N THR A 60 19.42 18.36 41.91
CA THR A 60 19.44 18.85 43.30
C THR A 60 18.40 19.88 43.77
N ASP A 61 17.10 19.68 43.55
CA ASP A 61 16.09 20.29 44.44
C ASP A 61 15.08 19.26 45.00
N PRO A 62 15.32 18.73 46.22
CA PRO A 62 14.42 17.79 46.90
C PRO A 62 13.03 18.35 47.18
N SER A 63 12.85 19.68 47.19
CA SER A 63 11.62 20.35 47.63
C SER A 63 10.46 20.26 46.63
N LEU A 64 10.74 20.02 45.34
CA LEU A 64 9.73 19.84 44.29
C LEU A 64 9.20 18.40 44.19
N SER A 65 9.95 17.42 44.72
CA SER A 65 9.54 16.01 44.73
C SER A 65 8.32 15.75 45.62
N GLN A 66 8.11 16.59 46.65
CA GLN A 66 7.02 16.44 47.62
C GLN A 66 5.78 17.28 47.30
N THR A 67 5.84 18.23 46.36
CA THR A 67 4.77 19.22 46.12
C THR A 67 3.99 19.01 44.81
N SER A 68 4.41 18.06 43.97
CA SER A 68 3.73 17.76 42.71
C SER A 68 2.93 16.46 42.81
N LEU A 69 1.60 16.60 42.79
CA LEU A 69 0.64 15.49 42.73
C LEU A 69 0.99 14.50 41.59
N PHE A 70 1.60 15.01 40.51
CA PHE A 70 1.93 14.23 39.33
C PHE A 70 2.94 13.11 39.59
N PHE A 71 4.00 13.37 40.38
CA PHE A 71 4.99 12.33 40.72
C PHE A 71 4.46 11.30 41.72
N SER A 72 3.35 11.60 42.39
CA SER A 72 2.65 10.68 43.29
C SER A 72 1.63 9.77 42.60
N LEU A 73 1.34 10.01 41.31
CA LEU A 73 0.38 9.20 40.56
C LEU A 73 0.94 7.80 40.22
N PRO A 74 0.09 6.76 40.18
CA PRO A 74 0.47 5.45 39.64
C PRO A 74 0.97 5.55 38.20
N LYS A 75 1.97 4.74 37.83
CA LYS A 75 2.57 4.73 36.48
C LYS A 75 1.55 4.54 35.36
N ASP A 76 0.53 3.71 35.57
CA ASP A 76 -0.51 3.45 34.58
C ASP A 76 -1.35 4.70 34.27
N VAL A 77 -1.64 5.51 35.30
CA VAL A 77 -2.35 6.80 35.16
C VAL A 77 -1.48 7.80 34.42
N ILE A 78 -0.17 7.84 34.73
CA ILE A 78 0.79 8.70 34.03
C ILE A 78 0.84 8.32 32.53
N PHE A 79 0.86 7.03 32.19
CA PHE A 79 0.86 6.59 30.79
C PHE A 79 -0.42 6.98 30.06
N GLU A 80 -1.59 6.84 30.69
CA GLU A 80 -2.86 7.27 30.07
C GLU A 80 -2.91 8.79 29.84
N ILE A 81 -2.41 9.60 30.78
CA ILE A 81 -2.28 11.05 30.55
C ILE A 81 -1.33 11.31 29.37
N TYR A 82 -0.21 10.59 29.33
CA TYR A 82 0.82 10.78 28.31
C TYR A 82 0.38 10.38 26.91
N LYS A 83 -0.56 9.43 26.75
CA LYS A 83 -1.17 9.09 25.44
C LYS A 83 -1.93 10.24 24.79
N HIS A 84 -2.40 11.20 25.58
CA HIS A 84 -3.15 12.36 25.09
C HIS A 84 -2.26 13.57 24.78
N LEU A 85 -0.96 13.52 25.09
CA LEU A 85 -0.04 14.60 24.80
C LEU A 85 0.38 14.60 23.32
N SER A 86 0.84 15.73 22.80
CA SER A 86 1.52 15.69 21.50
C SER A 86 2.93 15.09 21.68
N TYR A 87 3.50 14.52 20.62
CA TYR A 87 4.89 14.05 20.68
C TYR A 87 5.88 15.20 20.96
N ILE A 88 5.50 16.46 20.68
CA ILE A 88 6.31 17.65 21.00
C ILE A 88 6.33 17.84 22.51
N ASP A 89 5.18 17.70 23.16
CA ASP A 89 5.06 17.84 24.61
C ASP A 89 5.74 16.67 25.34
N LEU A 90 5.71 15.46 24.78
CA LEU A 90 6.52 14.34 25.27
C LEU A 90 8.04 14.58 25.12
N ALA A 91 8.47 15.15 24.00
CA ALA A 91 9.88 15.50 23.82
C ALA A 91 10.30 16.58 24.82
N ARG A 92 9.44 17.59 25.06
CA ARG A 92 9.66 18.61 26.09
C ARG A 92 9.66 18.04 27.50
N SER A 93 8.78 17.09 27.83
CA SER A 93 8.76 16.50 29.17
C SER A 93 10.02 15.66 29.45
N SER A 94 10.57 15.02 28.42
CA SER A 94 11.80 14.22 28.54
C SER A 94 13.04 15.05 28.91
N THR A 95 13.05 16.36 28.65
CA THR A 95 14.19 17.24 28.99
C THR A 95 14.15 17.81 30.41
N ILE A 96 13.05 17.57 31.15
CA ILE A 96 12.83 18.19 32.47
C ILE A 96 13.61 17.43 33.57
N CYS A 97 13.44 16.12 33.67
CA CYS A 97 14.12 15.29 34.68
C CYS A 97 14.26 13.81 34.24
N LYS A 98 15.19 13.09 34.89
CA LYS A 98 15.50 11.67 34.57
C LYS A 98 14.29 10.74 34.71
N TYR A 99 13.40 10.99 35.68
CA TYR A 99 12.19 10.18 35.84
C TYR A 99 11.23 10.33 34.65
N LEU A 100 10.97 11.56 34.21
CA LEU A 100 10.10 11.82 33.05
C LEU A 100 10.75 11.33 31.76
N GLN A 101 12.07 11.46 31.63
CA GLN A 101 12.80 10.85 30.52
C GLN A 101 12.57 9.33 30.46
N MET A 102 12.68 8.62 31.60
CA MET A 102 12.44 7.18 31.67
C MET A 102 10.99 6.80 31.34
N VAL A 103 10.02 7.60 31.77
CA VAL A 103 8.59 7.40 31.43
C VAL A 103 8.36 7.61 29.92
N VAL A 104 8.92 8.66 29.34
CA VAL A 104 8.82 8.94 27.90
C VAL A 104 9.51 7.83 27.11
N GLU A 105 10.68 7.34 27.51
CA GLU A 105 11.41 6.28 26.79
C GLU A 105 10.75 4.90 26.86
N HIS A 106 9.67 4.75 27.64
CA HIS A 106 8.95 3.48 27.78
C HIS A 106 8.36 3.00 26.45
N CYS A 107 8.59 1.73 26.12
CA CYS A 107 8.25 1.14 24.82
C CYS A 107 6.74 1.18 24.50
N TYR A 108 5.90 1.01 25.52
CA TYR A 108 4.44 0.96 25.37
C TYR A 108 3.86 2.27 24.82
N LEU A 109 4.35 3.41 25.32
CA LEU A 109 3.87 4.73 24.90
C LEU A 109 4.14 4.92 23.41
N TRP A 110 5.40 4.78 22.98
CA TRP A 110 5.76 4.97 21.58
C TRP A 110 5.16 3.93 20.64
N ARG A 111 4.92 2.69 21.11
CA ARG A 111 4.21 1.67 20.34
C ARG A 111 2.77 2.11 20.03
N ASP A 112 2.06 2.63 21.02
CA ASP A 112 0.69 3.12 20.86
C ASP A 112 0.63 4.35 19.93
N TYR A 113 1.56 5.29 20.08
CA TYR A 113 1.73 6.41 19.14
C TYR A 113 2.06 5.95 17.72
N CYS A 114 2.93 4.94 17.58
CA CYS A 114 3.25 4.37 16.28
C CYS A 114 2.01 3.77 15.63
N HIS A 115 1.26 2.91 16.32
CA HIS A 115 0.09 2.25 15.73
C HIS A 115 -1.07 3.22 15.45
N SER A 116 -1.25 4.24 16.27
CA SER A 116 -2.29 5.26 16.05
C SER A 116 -1.99 6.18 14.87
N GLN A 117 -0.73 6.56 14.65
CA GLN A 117 -0.32 7.46 13.56
C GLN A 117 0.07 6.73 12.27
N PHE A 118 0.50 5.48 12.40
CA PHE A 118 1.06 4.64 11.33
C PHE A 118 0.52 3.20 11.48
N PRO A 119 -0.69 2.89 10.96
CA PRO A 119 -1.39 1.62 11.20
C PRO A 119 -0.64 0.33 10.80
N PHE A 120 0.46 0.44 10.05
CA PHE A 120 1.28 -0.68 9.57
C PHE A 120 2.75 -0.59 10.00
N CYS A 121 3.03 0.23 11.01
CA CYS A 121 4.38 0.38 11.57
C CYS A 121 4.91 -0.95 12.11
N SER A 122 6.02 -1.44 11.55
CA SER A 122 6.70 -2.66 11.98
C SER A 122 7.99 -2.31 12.73
N PRO A 123 8.32 -3.02 13.83
CA PRO A 123 9.56 -2.81 14.56
C PRO A 123 10.83 -3.21 13.80
N GLU A 124 10.68 -3.77 12.62
CA GLU A 124 11.79 -4.33 11.86
C GLU A 124 12.63 -3.28 11.10
N VAL A 125 12.47 -1.96 11.32
CA VAL A 125 13.34 -0.93 10.71
C VAL A 125 14.82 -1.23 11.02
N PRO A 126 15.72 -1.33 10.01
CA PRO A 126 17.14 -1.60 10.24
C PRO A 126 17.76 -0.63 11.25
N GLY A 127 18.51 -1.15 12.23
CA GLY A 127 19.22 -0.34 13.23
C GLY A 127 18.36 0.21 14.38
N SER A 128 17.03 0.10 14.33
CA SER A 128 16.14 0.69 15.34
C SER A 128 15.72 -0.31 16.43
N ARG A 129 16.29 -0.20 17.64
CA ARG A 129 15.96 -1.10 18.77
C ARG A 129 14.77 -0.62 19.61
N THR A 130 14.26 0.60 19.41
CA THR A 130 13.22 1.20 20.26
C THR A 130 12.07 1.79 19.45
N TRP A 131 10.85 1.68 20.00
CA TRP A 131 9.63 2.25 19.39
C TRP A 131 9.73 3.77 19.18
N ARG A 132 10.49 4.49 20.02
CA ARG A 132 10.76 5.91 19.83
C ARG A 132 11.53 6.19 18.55
N ASN A 133 12.58 5.44 18.27
CA ASN A 133 13.38 5.59 17.06
C ASN A 133 12.53 5.23 15.82
N ILE A 134 11.74 4.15 15.93
CA ILE A 134 10.78 3.76 14.88
C ILE A 134 9.80 4.91 14.59
N PHE A 135 9.22 5.53 15.62
CA PHE A 135 8.32 6.68 15.46
C PHE A 135 9.01 7.86 14.76
N GLN A 136 10.22 8.21 15.18
CA GLN A 136 10.98 9.31 14.58
C GLN A 136 11.29 9.08 13.11
N VAL A 137 11.66 7.86 12.74
CA VAL A 137 11.93 7.47 11.35
C VAL A 137 10.67 7.62 10.50
N HIS A 138 9.55 7.02 10.93
CA HIS A 138 8.28 7.10 10.19
C HIS A 138 7.75 8.53 10.11
N LYS A 139 7.95 9.34 11.16
CA LYS A 139 7.60 10.77 11.15
C LYS A 139 8.42 11.56 10.13
N ARG A 140 9.74 11.36 10.11
CA ARG A 140 10.62 12.01 9.12
C ARG A 140 10.24 11.59 7.70
N ALA A 141 9.99 10.30 7.50
CA ALA A 141 9.51 9.79 6.22
C ALA A 141 8.18 10.40 5.81
N LYS A 142 7.20 10.49 6.72
CA LYS A 142 5.92 11.17 6.45
C LYS A 142 6.12 12.64 6.07
N LEU A 143 7.02 13.35 6.74
CA LEU A 143 7.32 14.74 6.43
C LEU A 143 8.03 14.88 5.06
N GLY A 144 9.03 14.05 4.79
CA GLY A 144 9.75 14.02 3.51
C GLY A 144 8.83 13.62 2.36
N TRP A 145 7.94 12.66 2.60
CA TRP A 145 6.89 12.24 1.69
C TRP A 145 5.91 13.37 1.38
N GLN A 146 5.53 14.17 2.39
CA GLN A 146 4.67 15.33 2.25
C GLN A 146 5.34 16.49 1.50
N LEU A 147 6.56 16.86 1.89
CA LEU A 147 7.26 18.05 1.38
C LEU A 147 8.06 17.80 0.10
N GLY A 148 8.53 16.57 -0.13
CA GLY A 148 9.24 16.16 -1.33
C GLY A 148 10.59 16.79 -1.55
N ARG A 149 11.29 17.23 -0.50
CA ARG A 149 12.56 17.95 -0.70
C ARG A 149 13.62 16.95 -1.17
N PRO A 150 14.53 17.33 -2.10
CA PRO A 150 15.58 16.44 -2.60
C PRO A 150 16.52 15.86 -1.54
N LYS A 151 16.62 16.48 -0.36
CA LYS A 151 17.41 15.98 0.79
C LYS A 151 16.63 14.99 1.68
N ASP A 152 15.33 14.88 1.47
CA ASP A 152 14.43 14.06 2.30
C ASP A 152 14.27 12.64 1.75
N PHE A 153 14.92 12.30 0.64
CA PHE A 153 14.92 10.95 0.09
C PHE A 153 16.26 10.52 -0.50
N LEU A 154 16.53 9.21 -0.44
CA LEU A 154 17.63 8.55 -1.13
C LEU A 154 17.10 7.82 -2.35
N MET A 155 17.67 8.09 -3.53
CA MET A 155 17.39 7.33 -4.76
C MET A 155 18.47 6.26 -4.97
N THR A 156 18.07 5.00 -4.94
CA THR A 156 18.93 3.85 -5.26
C THR A 156 18.51 3.22 -6.59
N PRO A 157 19.40 3.18 -7.59
CA PRO A 157 19.16 2.43 -8.82
C PRO A 157 19.55 0.97 -8.67
N TRP A 158 18.65 0.08 -9.06
CA TRP A 158 18.93 -1.34 -9.22
C TRP A 158 18.89 -1.71 -10.69
N ARG A 159 19.98 -2.29 -11.20
CA ARG A 159 19.99 -2.93 -12.53
C ARG A 159 19.28 -4.26 -12.42
N ALA A 160 17.97 -4.24 -12.60
CA ALA A 160 17.16 -5.35 -12.18
C ALA A 160 17.21 -6.53 -13.17
N HIS A 161 17.23 -6.26 -14.47
CA HIS A 161 17.18 -7.28 -15.51
C HIS A 161 18.15 -6.95 -16.65
N SER A 162 18.46 -7.96 -17.47
CA SER A 162 19.23 -7.75 -18.69
C SER A 162 18.38 -7.16 -19.83
N ASN A 163 17.05 -7.27 -19.71
CA ASN A 163 16.05 -6.74 -20.62
C ASN A 163 14.99 -5.93 -19.83
N PHE A 164 13.92 -5.46 -20.49
CA PHE A 164 12.84 -4.67 -19.89
C PHE A 164 12.19 -5.38 -18.71
N ILE A 165 11.91 -4.63 -17.64
CA ILE A 165 11.01 -5.03 -16.57
C ILE A 165 9.59 -4.91 -17.10
N THR A 166 8.84 -6.00 -17.00
CA THR A 166 7.47 -6.12 -17.50
C THR A 166 6.44 -6.05 -16.38
N ALA A 167 6.82 -6.46 -15.18
CA ALA A 167 6.01 -6.36 -13.97
C ALA A 167 6.92 -6.28 -12.73
N PHE A 168 6.47 -5.59 -11.68
CA PHE A 168 7.08 -5.74 -10.36
C PHE A 168 6.05 -5.57 -9.23
N GLU A 169 6.38 -6.10 -8.06
CA GLU A 169 5.56 -5.93 -6.85
C GLU A 169 6.43 -5.68 -5.62
N ILE A 170 5.83 -5.01 -4.64
CA ILE A 170 6.47 -4.68 -3.37
C ILE A 170 5.70 -5.37 -2.25
N HIS A 171 6.41 -6.05 -1.36
CA HIS A 171 5.83 -6.58 -0.12
C HIS A 171 6.80 -6.36 1.02
N ARG A 172 6.39 -5.54 2.00
CA ARG A 172 7.20 -5.15 3.16
C ARG A 172 8.60 -4.67 2.77
N ARG A 173 9.64 -5.49 2.98
CA ARG A 173 11.04 -5.14 2.68
C ARG A 173 11.56 -5.60 1.34
N ASN A 174 10.76 -6.36 0.62
CA ASN A 174 11.21 -7.03 -0.57
C ASN A 174 10.52 -6.46 -1.80
N VAL A 175 11.26 -6.44 -2.89
CA VAL A 175 10.74 -6.14 -4.22
C VAL A 175 10.97 -7.36 -5.07
N VAL A 176 9.98 -7.71 -5.88
CA VAL A 176 10.13 -8.76 -6.88
C VAL A 176 9.90 -8.17 -8.25
N SER A 177 10.84 -8.39 -9.16
CA SER A 177 10.77 -7.91 -10.54
C SER A 177 10.78 -9.07 -11.51
N GLY A 178 9.98 -8.96 -12.57
CA GLY A 178 9.91 -9.90 -13.68
C GLY A 178 10.37 -9.22 -14.95
N GLY A 179 11.21 -9.93 -15.71
CA GLY A 179 11.82 -9.38 -16.91
C GLY A 179 11.33 -10.04 -18.20
N ALA A 180 11.51 -9.31 -19.30
CA ALA A 180 11.49 -9.87 -20.64
C ALA A 180 12.68 -10.81 -20.92
N ASP A 181 13.60 -10.97 -19.96
CA ASP A 181 14.68 -11.96 -19.99
C ASP A 181 14.29 -13.31 -19.36
N ALA A 182 12.98 -13.54 -19.16
CA ALA A 182 12.41 -14.76 -18.58
C ALA A 182 12.86 -15.08 -17.14
N SER A 183 13.46 -14.11 -16.45
CA SER A 183 13.86 -14.26 -15.05
C SER A 183 12.96 -13.47 -14.10
N VAL A 184 12.95 -13.90 -12.84
CA VAL A 184 12.33 -13.17 -11.74
C VAL A 184 13.39 -12.92 -10.66
N ASN A 185 13.59 -11.67 -10.25
CA ASN A 185 14.61 -11.32 -9.25
C ASN A 185 13.95 -10.80 -7.98
N ILE A 186 14.40 -11.29 -6.82
CA ILE A 186 13.99 -10.85 -5.49
C ILE A 186 15.07 -9.94 -4.92
N TRP A 187 14.66 -8.77 -4.46
CA TRP A 187 15.51 -7.74 -3.88
C TRP A 187 15.05 -7.44 -2.46
N ASN A 188 15.97 -7.00 -1.61
CA ASN A 188 15.66 -6.50 -0.27
C ASN A 188 16.19 -5.07 -0.14
N PHE A 189 15.38 -4.14 0.36
CA PHE A 189 15.78 -2.74 0.55
C PHE A 189 16.97 -2.55 1.52
N SER A 190 17.22 -3.48 2.45
CA SER A 190 18.37 -3.38 3.36
C SER A 190 19.69 -3.85 2.75
N GLY A 191 19.65 -4.49 1.58
CA GLY A 191 20.82 -4.99 0.86
C GLY A 191 21.04 -4.22 -0.43
N LYS A 192 22.29 -4.22 -0.92
CA LYS A 192 22.61 -3.69 -2.26
C LYS A 192 22.49 -4.74 -3.37
N ASP A 193 22.26 -6.00 -3.00
CA ASP A 193 22.33 -7.15 -3.89
C ASP A 193 21.00 -7.90 -4.03
N VAL A 194 20.90 -8.65 -5.14
CA VAL A 194 19.81 -9.59 -5.41
C VAL A 194 19.83 -10.69 -4.36
N VAL A 195 18.70 -10.92 -3.69
CA VAL A 195 18.53 -12.03 -2.74
C VAL A 195 18.45 -13.36 -3.50
N HIS A 196 17.57 -13.43 -4.50
CA HIS A 196 17.42 -14.61 -5.36
C HIS A 196 17.17 -14.20 -6.82
N SER A 197 17.76 -14.95 -7.75
CA SER A 197 17.43 -14.89 -9.17
C SER A 197 16.79 -16.21 -9.58
N LEU A 198 15.48 -16.17 -9.81
CA LEU A 198 14.63 -17.31 -10.10
C LEU A 198 14.60 -17.53 -11.61
N LYS A 199 15.29 -18.58 -12.05
CA LYS A 199 15.36 -18.99 -13.46
C LYS A 199 14.55 -20.27 -13.66
N GLY A 200 13.84 -20.34 -14.78
CA GLY A 200 13.11 -21.54 -15.16
C GLY A 200 12.05 -21.32 -16.22
N HIS A 201 11.47 -20.12 -16.28
CA HIS A 201 10.61 -19.73 -17.39
C HIS A 201 11.41 -19.71 -18.71
N SER A 202 10.73 -20.06 -19.80
CA SER A 202 11.32 -20.05 -21.16
C SER A 202 10.87 -18.86 -21.99
N GLY A 203 10.01 -18.00 -21.43
CA GLY A 203 9.52 -16.79 -22.06
C GLY A 203 9.39 -15.63 -21.07
N PRO A 204 9.19 -14.40 -21.58
CA PRO A 204 8.97 -13.19 -20.80
C PRO A 204 7.97 -13.36 -19.66
N ILE A 205 8.27 -12.76 -18.52
CA ILE A 205 7.31 -12.67 -17.41
C ILE A 205 6.31 -11.58 -17.76
N ASN A 206 5.01 -11.81 -17.65
CA ASN A 206 3.97 -10.81 -17.96
C ASN A 206 3.24 -10.32 -16.71
N ALA A 207 3.20 -11.15 -15.66
CA ALA A 207 2.46 -10.86 -14.45
C ALA A 207 3.17 -11.43 -13.23
N LEU A 208 3.11 -10.68 -12.12
CA LEU A 208 3.69 -11.07 -10.84
C LEU A 208 2.71 -10.83 -9.69
N LYS A 209 2.69 -11.80 -8.77
CA LYS A 209 2.08 -11.71 -7.45
C LYS A 209 3.10 -12.13 -6.37
N PHE A 210 3.12 -11.45 -5.24
CA PHE A 210 4.16 -11.57 -4.23
C PHE A 210 3.58 -11.38 -2.83
N ASN A 211 3.92 -12.31 -1.94
CA ASN A 211 3.70 -12.19 -0.51
C ASN A 211 4.98 -12.59 0.24
N GLU A 212 4.92 -12.64 1.57
CA GLU A 212 6.08 -12.98 2.41
C GLU A 212 6.76 -14.32 2.06
N PHE A 213 5.99 -15.33 1.64
CA PHE A 213 6.45 -16.72 1.48
C PHE A 213 6.54 -17.19 0.03
N SER A 214 5.83 -16.53 -0.88
CA SER A 214 5.69 -17.00 -2.26
C SER A 214 5.74 -15.87 -3.28
N VAL A 215 6.48 -16.13 -4.35
CA VAL A 215 6.37 -15.40 -5.61
C VAL A 215 5.55 -16.23 -6.57
N ILE A 216 4.65 -15.60 -7.32
CA ILE A 216 3.87 -16.22 -8.37
C ILE A 216 4.11 -15.45 -9.65
N SER A 217 4.64 -16.11 -10.67
CA SER A 217 4.97 -15.50 -11.97
C SER A 217 4.18 -16.15 -13.10
N GLY A 218 3.54 -15.34 -13.93
CA GLY A 218 2.87 -15.76 -15.15
C GLY A 218 3.71 -15.33 -16.35
N SER A 219 3.95 -16.26 -17.28
CA SER A 219 4.85 -16.05 -18.41
C SER A 219 4.17 -16.26 -19.77
N GLU A 220 4.79 -15.70 -20.79
CA GLU A 220 4.49 -15.98 -22.20
C GLU A 220 4.73 -17.44 -22.58
N ASP A 221 5.52 -18.19 -21.81
CA ASP A 221 5.67 -19.64 -21.98
C ASP A 221 4.41 -20.46 -21.65
N GLY A 222 3.33 -19.79 -21.26
CA GLY A 222 2.05 -20.40 -20.93
C GLY A 222 2.05 -21.09 -19.57
N THR A 223 3.03 -20.83 -18.70
CA THR A 223 3.04 -21.37 -17.34
C THR A 223 2.88 -20.28 -16.29
N VAL A 224 2.24 -20.64 -15.19
CA VAL A 224 2.30 -19.91 -13.93
C VAL A 224 3.19 -20.69 -12.97
N ARG A 225 4.27 -20.09 -12.48
CA ARG A 225 5.18 -20.72 -11.53
C ARG A 225 5.02 -20.11 -10.15
N ILE A 226 5.10 -20.96 -9.14
CA ILE A 226 5.08 -20.60 -7.72
C ILE A 226 6.46 -20.90 -7.17
N TRP A 227 7.06 -19.91 -6.53
CA TRP A 227 8.42 -19.96 -6.00
C TRP A 227 8.41 -19.69 -4.51
N ASP A 228 9.25 -20.40 -3.77
CA ASP A 228 9.51 -20.12 -2.37
C ASP A 228 10.46 -18.92 -2.26
N THR A 229 10.08 -17.91 -1.48
CA THR A 229 10.84 -16.66 -1.33
C THR A 229 12.11 -16.81 -0.50
N THR A 230 12.16 -17.82 0.36
CA THR A 230 13.26 -18.06 1.31
C THR A 230 14.30 -19.00 0.71
N ALA A 231 13.85 -20.06 0.03
CA ALA A 231 14.73 -21.02 -0.61
C ALA A 231 15.12 -20.58 -2.04
N GLY A 232 14.34 -19.70 -2.67
CA GLY A 232 14.59 -19.25 -4.05
C GLY A 232 14.40 -20.36 -5.09
N VAL A 233 13.55 -21.36 -4.78
CA VAL A 233 13.30 -22.52 -5.64
C VAL A 233 11.85 -22.53 -6.11
N GLN A 234 11.62 -23.15 -7.27
CA GLN A 234 10.27 -23.40 -7.75
C GLN A 234 9.62 -24.50 -6.91
N VAL A 235 8.41 -24.23 -6.43
CA VAL A 235 7.59 -25.17 -5.66
C VAL A 235 6.53 -25.82 -6.55
N ASN A 236 5.94 -25.05 -7.49
CA ASN A 236 4.87 -25.56 -8.35
C ASN A 236 4.86 -24.85 -9.72
N ALA A 237 4.25 -25.49 -10.72
CA ALA A 237 3.97 -24.92 -12.03
C ALA A 237 2.57 -25.33 -12.52
N LEU A 238 1.81 -24.36 -12.99
CA LEU A 238 0.43 -24.52 -13.44
C LEU A 238 0.35 -24.18 -14.94
N PRO A 239 -0.10 -25.10 -15.80
CA PRO A 239 -0.07 -24.90 -17.24
C PRO A 239 -1.31 -24.18 -17.76
N HIS A 240 -1.11 -23.28 -18.72
CA HIS A 240 -2.09 -22.72 -19.65
C HIS A 240 -1.75 -23.16 -21.08
N GLN A 241 -2.69 -23.01 -22.00
CA GLN A 241 -2.48 -23.34 -23.43
C GLN A 241 -2.07 -22.10 -24.25
N GLY A 242 -1.64 -21.04 -23.57
CA GLY A 242 -1.23 -19.79 -24.19
C GLY A 242 -0.68 -18.81 -23.15
N PRO A 243 -0.09 -17.68 -23.59
CA PRO A 243 0.55 -16.70 -22.73
C PRO A 243 -0.31 -16.30 -21.54
N VAL A 244 0.25 -16.39 -20.34
CA VAL A 244 -0.39 -15.85 -19.13
C VAL A 244 -0.21 -14.34 -19.14
N THR A 245 -1.31 -13.60 -19.00
CA THR A 245 -1.33 -12.13 -19.16
C THR A 245 -1.47 -11.39 -17.84
N SER A 246 -2.14 -11.99 -16.86
CA SER A 246 -2.46 -11.31 -15.62
C SER A 246 -2.69 -12.30 -14.48
N LEU A 247 -2.32 -11.88 -13.27
CA LEU A 247 -2.46 -12.63 -12.03
C LEU A 247 -3.14 -11.76 -10.99
N PHE A 248 -4.04 -12.36 -10.23
CA PHE A 248 -4.68 -11.73 -9.08
C PHE A 248 -4.74 -12.74 -7.94
N PHE A 249 -4.40 -12.30 -6.73
CA PHE A 249 -4.46 -13.15 -5.55
C PHE A 249 -5.48 -12.56 -4.57
N ASN A 250 -6.41 -13.38 -4.10
CA ASN A 250 -7.25 -13.06 -2.94
C ASN A 250 -6.88 -14.00 -1.78
N GLU A 251 -7.50 -13.82 -0.61
CA GLU A 251 -7.12 -14.53 0.62
C GLU A 251 -7.05 -16.06 0.51
N GLN A 252 -7.67 -16.69 -0.49
CA GLN A 252 -7.74 -18.15 -0.62
C GLN A 252 -7.28 -18.68 -1.98
N ARG A 253 -7.34 -17.89 -3.05
CA ARG A 253 -7.19 -18.38 -4.43
C ARG A 253 -6.33 -17.47 -5.28
N LEU A 254 -5.53 -18.11 -6.13
CA LEU A 254 -4.84 -17.47 -7.23
C LEU A 254 -5.75 -17.50 -8.46
N TRP A 255 -5.98 -16.33 -9.03
CA TRP A 255 -6.64 -16.15 -10.30
C TRP A 255 -5.62 -15.87 -11.39
N THR A 256 -5.77 -16.56 -12.51
CA THR A 256 -4.87 -16.45 -13.65
C THR A 256 -5.69 -16.16 -14.90
N ALA A 257 -5.19 -15.27 -15.74
CA ALA A 257 -5.78 -14.98 -17.04
C ALA A 257 -4.78 -15.29 -18.14
N SER A 258 -5.27 -15.89 -19.23
CA SER A 258 -4.43 -16.26 -20.37
C SER A 258 -5.07 -15.85 -21.69
N MET A 259 -4.20 -15.70 -22.69
CA MET A 259 -4.60 -15.59 -24.10
C MET A 259 -5.22 -16.88 -24.64
N ASP A 260 -5.13 -18.00 -23.91
CA ASP A 260 -5.88 -19.24 -24.21
C ASP A 260 -7.40 -19.09 -24.06
N GLY A 261 -7.85 -17.92 -23.60
CA GLY A 261 -9.23 -17.56 -23.47
C GLY A 261 -9.87 -17.95 -22.15
N ASN A 262 -9.09 -18.48 -21.21
CA ASN A 262 -9.58 -18.89 -19.89
C ASN A 262 -9.09 -17.96 -18.79
N VAL A 263 -9.97 -17.77 -17.81
CA VAL A 263 -9.61 -17.31 -16.47
C VAL A 263 -9.72 -18.51 -15.54
N ARG A 264 -8.66 -18.85 -14.80
CA ARG A 264 -8.64 -20.01 -13.89
C ARG A 264 -8.44 -19.57 -12.46
N ALA A 265 -9.04 -20.31 -11.54
CA ALA A 265 -8.86 -20.17 -10.11
C ALA A 265 -8.13 -21.41 -9.59
N PHE A 266 -6.99 -21.19 -8.92
CA PHE A 266 -6.18 -22.22 -8.31
C PHE A 266 -6.18 -22.05 -6.79
N ASP A 267 -6.30 -23.16 -6.08
CA ASP A 267 -6.00 -23.20 -4.66
C ASP A 267 -4.49 -23.38 -4.50
N VAL A 268 -3.84 -22.38 -3.91
CA VAL A 268 -2.38 -22.39 -3.75
C VAL A 268 -1.93 -23.45 -2.74
N ARG A 269 -2.75 -23.79 -1.74
CA ARG A 269 -2.43 -24.84 -0.76
C ARG A 269 -2.61 -26.24 -1.35
N ALA A 270 -3.69 -26.44 -2.11
CA ALA A 270 -3.96 -27.73 -2.75
C ALA A 270 -3.15 -27.94 -4.04
N GLY A 271 -2.60 -26.88 -4.63
CA GLY A 271 -1.81 -26.93 -5.86
C GLY A 271 -2.61 -27.31 -7.10
N SER A 272 -3.94 -27.17 -7.08
CA SER A 272 -4.85 -27.64 -8.12
C SER A 272 -5.82 -26.57 -8.60
N CYS A 273 -6.30 -26.73 -9.83
CA CYS A 273 -7.33 -25.87 -10.42
C CYS A 273 -8.69 -26.19 -9.77
N VAL A 274 -9.34 -25.17 -9.19
CA VAL A 274 -10.64 -25.30 -8.53
C VAL A 274 -11.78 -24.80 -9.43
N GLY A 275 -11.47 -23.96 -10.41
CA GLY A 275 -12.46 -23.45 -11.35
C GLY A 275 -11.82 -22.85 -12.59
N SER A 276 -12.56 -22.87 -13.69
CA SER A 276 -12.17 -22.24 -14.96
C SER A 276 -13.38 -21.60 -15.60
N PHE A 277 -13.17 -20.44 -16.20
CA PHE A 277 -14.19 -19.65 -16.88
C PHE A 277 -13.73 -19.42 -18.31
N VAL A 278 -14.57 -19.81 -19.27
CA VAL A 278 -14.33 -19.52 -20.69
C VAL A 278 -14.70 -18.07 -20.94
N ASN A 279 -13.69 -17.25 -21.19
CA ASN A 279 -13.82 -15.81 -21.25
C ASN A 279 -13.60 -15.26 -22.67
N GLY A 280 -12.77 -15.92 -23.46
CA GLY A 280 -12.07 -15.32 -24.59
C GLY A 280 -10.75 -14.67 -24.13
N PRO A 281 -9.84 -14.32 -25.05
CA PRO A 281 -8.50 -13.85 -24.71
C PRO A 281 -8.55 -12.69 -23.71
N THR A 282 -8.00 -12.89 -22.52
CA THR A 282 -8.10 -11.92 -21.41
C THR A 282 -6.75 -11.25 -21.21
N HIS A 283 -6.75 -9.93 -21.06
CA HIS A 283 -5.51 -9.16 -20.90
C HIS A 283 -5.23 -8.76 -19.45
N LYS A 284 -6.27 -8.51 -18.65
CA LYS A 284 -6.12 -8.10 -17.26
C LYS A 284 -7.22 -8.70 -16.41
N ILE A 285 -6.88 -9.08 -15.18
CA ILE A 285 -7.82 -9.45 -14.13
C ILE A 285 -7.57 -8.63 -12.88
N GLU A 286 -8.65 -8.27 -12.19
CA GLU A 286 -8.65 -7.41 -11.01
C GLU A 286 -9.72 -7.86 -10.01
N PRO A 287 -9.58 -7.51 -8.71
CA PRO A 287 -10.65 -7.71 -7.74
C PRO A 287 -11.90 -6.95 -8.17
N GLY A 288 -13.07 -7.55 -7.92
CA GLY A 288 -14.36 -6.92 -8.11
C GLY A 288 -15.21 -6.91 -6.83
N PRO A 289 -16.42 -6.32 -6.90
CA PRO A 289 -17.36 -6.25 -5.79
C PRO A 289 -17.67 -7.61 -5.14
N GLY A 290 -17.76 -7.64 -3.80
CA GLY A 290 -18.23 -8.82 -3.07
C GLY A 290 -17.35 -10.07 -3.20
N GLY A 291 -16.07 -9.91 -3.56
CA GLY A 291 -15.16 -11.03 -3.81
C GLY A 291 -15.21 -11.57 -5.25
N SER A 292 -15.90 -10.88 -6.15
CA SER A 292 -15.93 -11.17 -7.59
C SER A 292 -14.58 -10.89 -8.26
N VAL A 293 -14.43 -11.32 -9.52
CA VAL A 293 -13.27 -11.01 -10.36
C VAL A 293 -13.72 -10.30 -11.61
N ILE A 294 -13.09 -9.15 -11.89
CA ILE A 294 -13.25 -8.41 -13.14
C ILE A 294 -12.20 -8.92 -14.11
N SER A 295 -12.61 -9.22 -15.32
CA SER A 295 -11.73 -9.53 -16.43
C SER A 295 -11.94 -8.52 -17.54
N SER A 296 -10.84 -8.08 -18.14
CA SER A 296 -10.88 -7.10 -19.22
C SER A 296 -10.04 -7.54 -20.41
N SER A 297 -10.61 -7.32 -21.58
CA SER A 297 -10.07 -7.61 -22.90
C SER A 297 -10.36 -6.44 -23.84
N PRO A 298 -9.65 -6.28 -24.96
CA PRO A 298 -9.98 -5.27 -25.96
C PRO A 298 -11.42 -5.34 -26.48
N SER A 299 -12.07 -6.50 -26.41
CA SER A 299 -13.43 -6.71 -26.93
C SER A 299 -14.49 -6.81 -25.84
N PHE A 300 -14.13 -6.97 -24.56
CA PHE A 300 -15.12 -7.12 -23.50
C PHE A 300 -14.58 -6.75 -22.12
N VAL A 301 -15.54 -6.48 -21.22
CA VAL A 301 -15.34 -6.53 -19.77
C VAL A 301 -16.38 -7.47 -19.17
N LYS A 302 -15.92 -8.43 -18.36
CA LYS A 302 -16.80 -9.38 -17.67
C LYS A 302 -16.53 -9.41 -16.18
N LEU A 303 -17.59 -9.61 -15.40
CA LEU A 303 -17.54 -9.83 -13.95
C LEU A 303 -17.95 -11.26 -13.63
N TYR A 304 -17.17 -11.91 -12.78
CA TYR A 304 -17.40 -13.28 -12.32
C TYR A 304 -17.63 -13.32 -10.82
N ASP A 305 -18.71 -13.97 -10.40
CA ASP A 305 -18.87 -14.33 -9.00
C ASP A 305 -18.02 -15.57 -8.71
N THR A 306 -17.14 -15.45 -7.71
CA THR A 306 -16.20 -16.48 -7.31
C THR A 306 -16.81 -17.57 -6.43
N LYS A 307 -18.02 -17.34 -5.91
CA LYS A 307 -18.78 -18.30 -5.10
C LYS A 307 -19.56 -19.26 -6.00
N THR A 308 -20.26 -18.73 -7.00
CA THR A 308 -21.12 -19.51 -7.90
C THR A 308 -20.40 -19.98 -9.15
N ASN A 309 -19.19 -19.48 -9.41
CA ASN A 309 -18.47 -19.65 -10.66
C ASN A 309 -19.31 -19.29 -11.90
N SER A 310 -20.12 -18.22 -11.80
CA SER A 310 -20.93 -17.72 -12.91
C SER A 310 -20.54 -16.31 -13.34
N THR A 311 -20.75 -16.01 -14.62
CA THR A 311 -20.66 -14.64 -15.13
C THR A 311 -21.85 -13.83 -14.63
N VAL A 312 -21.58 -12.76 -13.89
CA VAL A 312 -22.59 -11.81 -13.39
C VAL A 312 -22.86 -10.71 -14.40
N PHE A 313 -21.82 -10.30 -15.13
CA PHE A 313 -21.89 -9.18 -16.06
C PHE A 313 -21.01 -9.43 -17.28
N THR A 314 -21.48 -9.00 -18.45
CA THR A 314 -20.70 -8.95 -19.69
C THR A 314 -21.05 -7.69 -20.47
N LYS A 315 -20.03 -6.97 -20.91
CA LYS A 315 -20.16 -5.83 -21.81
C LYS A 315 -19.16 -5.95 -22.93
N THR A 316 -19.62 -5.79 -24.16
CA THR A 316 -18.75 -5.67 -25.33
C THR A 316 -18.15 -4.27 -25.36
N THR A 317 -16.84 -4.19 -25.57
CA THR A 317 -16.09 -2.93 -25.65
C THR A 317 -15.34 -2.82 -26.97
N THR A 318 -14.94 -1.62 -27.33
CA THR A 318 -14.11 -1.37 -28.50
C THR A 318 -12.71 -0.91 -28.06
N GLY A 319 -11.72 -1.75 -28.35
CA GLY A 319 -10.30 -1.48 -28.13
C GLY A 319 -9.83 -1.68 -26.68
N LYS A 320 -8.53 -1.42 -26.43
CA LYS A 320 -7.88 -1.75 -25.15
C LYS A 320 -8.64 -1.13 -23.97
N THR A 321 -8.95 -1.98 -23.00
CA THR A 321 -9.64 -1.59 -21.77
C THR A 321 -8.71 -1.61 -20.58
N CYS A 322 -8.90 -0.67 -19.67
CA CYS A 322 -8.36 -0.73 -18.33
C CYS A 322 -9.54 -0.78 -17.35
N SER A 323 -9.45 -1.59 -16.31
CA SER A 323 -10.44 -1.70 -15.26
C SER A 323 -9.89 -1.10 -13.96
N TYR A 324 -10.81 -0.78 -13.05
CA TYR A 324 -10.51 -0.53 -11.65
C TYR A 324 -11.70 -0.90 -10.77
N TYR A 325 -11.41 -1.16 -9.50
CA TYR A 325 -12.42 -1.36 -8.46
C TYR A 325 -12.25 -0.30 -7.36
N PRO A 326 -13.22 0.63 -7.18
CA PRO A 326 -13.17 1.67 -6.16
C PRO A 326 -13.56 1.19 -4.75
N GLY A 327 -14.14 0.00 -4.64
CA GLY A 327 -14.76 -0.48 -3.39
C GLY A 327 -16.29 -0.53 -3.48
N GLY A 328 -16.92 -1.19 -2.50
CA GLY A 328 -18.38 -1.36 -2.45
C GLY A 328 -18.93 -2.20 -3.62
N ASN A 329 -20.08 -1.78 -4.16
CA ASN A 329 -20.77 -2.46 -5.26
C ASN A 329 -20.48 -1.89 -6.66
N LYS A 330 -19.51 -0.98 -6.76
CA LYS A 330 -19.18 -0.30 -8.02
C LYS A 330 -17.91 -0.85 -8.64
N PHE A 331 -17.81 -0.82 -9.96
CA PHE A 331 -16.53 -0.96 -10.67
C PHE A 331 -16.54 -0.11 -11.94
N GLY A 332 -15.36 0.27 -12.42
CA GLY A 332 -15.22 1.11 -13.60
C GLY A 332 -14.25 0.52 -14.61
N PHE A 333 -14.46 0.86 -15.88
CA PHE A 333 -13.52 0.53 -16.94
C PHE A 333 -13.44 1.64 -17.98
N GLY A 334 -12.23 1.91 -18.45
CA GLY A 334 -11.94 2.82 -19.55
C GLY A 334 -11.87 2.08 -20.87
N ASN A 335 -12.32 2.72 -21.95
CA ASN A 335 -12.14 2.24 -23.32
C ASN A 335 -11.04 3.03 -24.05
N SER A 336 -10.59 2.52 -25.21
CA SER A 336 -9.52 3.16 -25.98
C SER A 336 -9.93 4.50 -26.61
N MET A 337 -11.21 4.83 -26.62
CA MET A 337 -11.73 6.11 -27.13
C MET A 337 -11.73 7.21 -26.05
N GLY A 338 -11.35 6.89 -24.81
CA GLY A 338 -11.33 7.84 -23.70
C GLY A 338 -12.57 7.81 -22.80
N GLY A 339 -13.59 7.03 -23.15
CA GLY A 339 -14.78 6.86 -22.31
C GLY A 339 -14.47 6.02 -21.07
N ILE A 340 -15.08 6.39 -19.93
CA ILE A 340 -15.00 5.63 -18.67
C ILE A 340 -16.41 5.23 -18.28
N GLU A 341 -16.72 3.95 -18.24
CA GLU A 341 -18.02 3.47 -17.80
C GLU A 341 -17.94 3.02 -16.34
N ILE A 342 -18.94 3.38 -15.54
CA ILE A 342 -19.07 2.97 -14.14
C ILE A 342 -20.34 2.15 -13.99
N ILE A 343 -20.22 1.00 -13.35
CA ILE A 343 -21.33 0.08 -13.10
C ILE A 343 -21.55 -0.02 -11.60
N ASP A 344 -22.80 0.12 -11.17
CA ASP A 344 -23.24 -0.11 -9.80
C ASP A 344 -24.16 -1.33 -9.73
N LEU A 345 -23.71 -2.38 -9.04
CA LEU A 345 -24.46 -3.63 -8.89
C LEU A 345 -25.56 -3.54 -7.82
N GLY A 346 -25.50 -2.58 -6.88
CA GLY A 346 -26.45 -2.46 -5.77
C GLY A 346 -27.81 -1.89 -6.19
N ALA A 347 -27.84 -1.08 -7.25
CA ALA A 347 -29.04 -0.44 -7.78
C ALA A 347 -29.67 -1.21 -8.96
N GLY A 348 -29.56 -2.55 -8.98
CA GLY A 348 -30.09 -3.38 -10.07
C GLY A 348 -29.25 -3.32 -11.35
N ALA A 349 -27.91 -3.33 -11.24
CA ALA A 349 -26.96 -3.23 -12.36
C ALA A 349 -27.26 -2.05 -13.30
N THR A 350 -27.59 -0.89 -12.74
CA THR A 350 -27.82 0.31 -13.57
C THR A 350 -26.47 0.81 -14.10
N LEU A 351 -26.35 0.85 -15.44
CA LEU A 351 -25.21 1.43 -16.16
C LEU A 351 -25.27 2.95 -16.02
N GLN A 352 -24.37 3.55 -15.24
CA GLN A 352 -24.11 4.98 -15.35
C GLN A 352 -22.98 5.17 -16.36
N GLN A 353 -23.35 5.28 -17.63
CA GLN A 353 -22.43 5.65 -18.71
C GLN A 353 -22.14 7.14 -18.60
N ALA A 354 -21.10 7.49 -17.88
CA ALA A 354 -20.60 8.84 -17.87
C ALA A 354 -19.47 8.91 -18.92
N VAL A 355 -19.65 9.60 -20.05
CA VAL A 355 -18.51 9.77 -20.99
C VAL A 355 -17.61 10.86 -20.42
N LEU A 356 -16.71 10.44 -19.54
CA LEU A 356 -15.97 11.34 -18.66
C LEU A 356 -14.81 12.05 -19.38
N THR A 357 -14.28 11.47 -20.45
CA THR A 357 -13.13 12.03 -21.17
C THR A 357 -13.29 11.97 -22.68
N PRO A 358 -13.73 13.08 -23.32
CA PRO A 358 -13.47 13.30 -24.74
C PRO A 358 -11.98 13.62 -24.93
N GLY A 359 -11.30 12.94 -25.85
CA GLY A 359 -10.10 13.50 -26.51
C GLY A 359 -8.76 12.78 -26.38
N ALA A 360 -8.62 11.66 -25.66
CA ALA A 360 -7.41 10.81 -25.74
C ALA A 360 -7.64 9.39 -25.19
N PRO A 361 -6.97 8.36 -25.75
CA PRO A 361 -6.99 7.01 -25.19
C PRO A 361 -6.49 6.96 -23.74
N LEU A 362 -7.21 6.21 -22.89
CA LEU A 362 -6.80 5.92 -21.53
C LEU A 362 -5.77 4.79 -21.50
N LEU A 363 -4.77 4.93 -20.64
CA LEU A 363 -3.68 3.96 -20.51
C LEU A 363 -3.64 3.31 -19.13
N CYS A 364 -4.11 4.01 -18.09
CA CYS A 364 -4.12 3.51 -16.73
C CYS A 364 -5.27 4.10 -15.90
N LEU A 365 -5.78 3.30 -14.96
CA LEU A 365 -6.79 3.68 -13.98
C LEU A 365 -6.34 3.21 -12.59
N SER A 366 -6.70 3.98 -11.57
CA SER A 366 -6.54 3.61 -10.16
C SER A 366 -7.67 4.23 -9.36
N ALA A 367 -8.12 3.55 -8.31
CA ALA A 367 -9.17 4.06 -7.43
C ALA A 367 -8.86 3.82 -5.96
N PHE A 368 -9.44 4.66 -5.12
CA PHE A 368 -9.34 4.59 -3.67
C PHE A 368 -10.56 5.27 -3.05
N GLY A 369 -11.36 4.49 -2.34
CA GLY A 369 -12.66 4.94 -1.82
C GLY A 369 -13.56 5.46 -2.95
N ASP A 370 -14.28 6.55 -2.71
CA ASP A 370 -15.19 7.14 -3.70
C ASP A 370 -14.51 7.99 -4.78
N HIS A 371 -13.23 7.77 -5.04
CA HIS A 371 -12.47 8.53 -6.02
C HIS A 371 -11.68 7.61 -6.93
N PHE A 372 -11.48 8.06 -8.17
CA PHE A 372 -10.62 7.39 -9.12
C PHE A 372 -9.88 8.40 -10.01
N VAL A 373 -8.71 7.97 -10.47
CA VAL A 373 -7.85 8.76 -11.34
C VAL A 373 -7.55 7.99 -12.62
N ALA A 374 -7.63 8.70 -13.73
CA ALA A 374 -7.37 8.18 -15.07
C ALA A 374 -6.20 8.91 -15.70
N GLY A 375 -5.24 8.14 -16.24
CA GLY A 375 -4.11 8.68 -17.00
C GLY A 375 -4.30 8.43 -18.50
N SER A 376 -4.04 9.45 -19.31
CA SER A 376 -4.28 9.43 -20.76
C SER A 376 -3.01 9.60 -21.58
N ARG A 377 -3.13 9.26 -22.87
CA ARG A 377 -2.04 9.35 -23.85
C ARG A 377 -1.53 10.76 -24.11
N ASN A 378 -2.33 11.79 -23.82
CA ASN A 378 -1.93 13.19 -23.96
C ASN A 378 -1.18 13.75 -22.73
N GLY A 379 -0.82 12.92 -21.76
CA GLY A 379 -0.09 13.36 -20.55
C GLY A 379 -0.97 13.96 -19.45
N GLN A 380 -2.30 13.90 -19.60
CA GLN A 380 -3.22 14.37 -18.58
C GLN A 380 -3.59 13.27 -17.60
N LEU A 381 -3.81 13.67 -16.35
CA LEU A 381 -4.47 12.88 -15.33
C LEU A 381 -5.80 13.57 -14.98
N LYS A 382 -6.87 12.81 -14.86
CA LYS A 382 -8.16 13.35 -14.40
C LYS A 382 -8.64 12.62 -13.16
N LEU A 383 -8.94 13.38 -12.12
CA LEU A 383 -9.47 12.91 -10.84
C LEU A 383 -10.98 13.11 -10.80
N TRP A 384 -11.69 12.05 -10.45
CA TRP A 384 -13.14 11.98 -10.42
C TRP A 384 -13.63 11.49 -9.07
N ASN A 385 -14.84 11.88 -8.73
CA ASN A 385 -15.60 11.30 -7.63
C ASN A 385 -16.61 10.29 -8.20
N SER A 386 -16.55 9.02 -7.76
CA SER A 386 -17.43 7.94 -8.23
C SER A 386 -18.80 7.91 -7.53
N ALA A 387 -19.00 8.71 -6.47
CA ALA A 387 -20.31 8.88 -5.85
C ALA A 387 -21.15 9.91 -6.62
N THR A 388 -20.55 11.02 -7.04
CA THR A 388 -21.21 12.10 -7.79
C THR A 388 -21.02 12.03 -9.30
N ASN A 389 -20.12 11.16 -9.79
CA ASN A 389 -19.67 11.07 -11.18
C ASN A 389 -19.17 12.40 -11.77
N SER A 390 -18.61 13.27 -10.91
CA SER A 390 -18.14 14.59 -11.32
C SER A 390 -16.61 14.64 -11.44
N LEU A 391 -16.14 15.39 -12.44
CA LEU A 391 -14.73 15.72 -12.59
C LEU A 391 -14.36 16.67 -11.46
N GLN A 392 -13.41 16.28 -10.64
CA GLN A 392 -12.89 17.17 -9.60
C GLN A 392 -11.73 18.01 -10.12
N GLN A 393 -10.78 17.38 -10.83
CA GLN A 393 -9.59 18.07 -11.28
C GLN A 393 -9.00 17.45 -12.55
N THR A 394 -8.43 18.29 -13.41
CA THR A 394 -7.45 17.89 -14.43
C THR A 394 -6.04 18.27 -13.99
N LEU A 395 -5.17 17.28 -13.88
CA LEU A 395 -3.76 17.37 -13.49
C LEU A 395 -2.91 17.22 -14.77
N ALA A 396 -2.46 18.33 -15.34
CA ALA A 396 -1.76 18.36 -16.63
C ALA A 396 -0.34 18.88 -16.46
N ASP A 397 0.59 17.96 -16.16
CA ASP A 397 2.01 18.32 -15.98
C ASP A 397 2.98 17.30 -16.62
N HIS A 398 2.52 16.11 -17.00
CA HIS A 398 3.34 15.21 -17.83
C HIS A 398 3.41 15.77 -19.25
N THR A 399 4.62 15.83 -19.80
CA THR A 399 4.87 16.32 -21.17
C THR A 399 4.62 15.26 -22.23
N GLU A 400 4.53 13.99 -21.81
CA GLU A 400 4.20 12.85 -22.65
C GLU A 400 3.14 11.97 -21.96
N GLN A 401 2.73 10.88 -22.61
CA GLN A 401 1.69 9.98 -22.11
C GLN A 401 1.93 9.47 -20.68
N VAL A 402 0.84 9.31 -19.93
CA VAL A 402 0.87 8.72 -18.58
C VAL A 402 0.72 7.20 -18.69
N ASN A 403 1.76 6.46 -18.33
CA ASN A 403 1.83 5.01 -18.51
C ASN A 403 1.21 4.23 -17.34
N THR A 404 1.24 4.82 -16.15
CA THR A 404 0.85 4.19 -14.89
C THR A 404 0.42 5.24 -13.87
N VAL A 405 -0.55 4.88 -13.02
CA VAL A 405 -1.00 5.70 -11.90
C VAL A 405 -1.36 4.81 -10.73
N GLN A 406 -1.06 5.25 -9.52
CA GLN A 406 -1.50 4.66 -8.26
C GLN A 406 -2.02 5.75 -7.34
N MET A 407 -3.01 5.44 -6.53
CA MET A 407 -3.66 6.40 -5.64
C MET A 407 -3.95 5.75 -4.29
N ASP A 408 -3.70 6.50 -3.21
CA ASP A 408 -4.11 6.18 -1.84
C ASP A 408 -5.05 7.27 -1.30
N ASP A 409 -5.28 7.32 0.01
CA ASP A 409 -6.11 8.33 0.68
C ASP A 409 -5.58 9.77 0.51
N CYS A 410 -4.26 9.96 0.49
CA CYS A 410 -3.63 11.28 0.56
C CYS A 410 -3.01 11.76 -0.76
N LYS A 411 -2.62 10.86 -1.65
CA LYS A 411 -1.76 11.15 -2.81
C LYS A 411 -2.11 10.36 -4.05
N ILE A 412 -1.66 10.93 -5.17
CA ILE A 412 -1.61 10.27 -6.46
C ILE A 412 -0.14 10.23 -6.88
N VAL A 413 0.32 9.08 -7.37
CA VAL A 413 1.66 8.91 -7.94
C VAL A 413 1.50 8.43 -9.37
N SER A 414 2.04 9.19 -10.32
CA SER A 414 1.96 8.89 -11.74
C SER A 414 3.33 8.75 -12.38
N GLY A 415 3.45 7.80 -13.30
CA GLY A 415 4.65 7.59 -14.10
C GLY A 415 4.37 7.86 -15.57
N GLY A 416 5.21 8.69 -16.20
CA GLY A 416 5.03 9.11 -17.58
C GLY A 416 6.14 8.63 -18.51
N ALA A 417 5.86 8.75 -19.81
CA ALA A 417 6.86 8.56 -20.86
C ALA A 417 7.95 9.65 -20.88
N ASP A 418 7.66 10.77 -20.23
CA ASP A 418 8.56 11.89 -19.95
C ASP A 418 9.69 11.56 -18.94
N MET A 419 9.92 10.28 -18.66
CA MET A 419 10.96 9.79 -17.74
C MET A 419 10.82 10.27 -16.29
N CYS A 420 9.63 10.77 -15.94
CA CYS A 420 9.34 11.34 -14.63
C CYS A 420 8.31 10.51 -13.87
N ILE A 421 8.45 10.54 -12.56
CA ILE A 421 7.37 10.22 -11.63
C ILE A 421 6.88 11.54 -11.05
N LYS A 422 5.57 11.76 -11.01
CA LYS A 422 4.98 12.95 -10.41
C LYS A 422 4.13 12.55 -9.23
N VAL A 423 4.30 13.28 -8.12
CA VAL A 423 3.56 13.06 -6.89
C VAL A 423 2.63 14.24 -6.67
N TRP A 424 1.36 13.95 -6.45
CA TRP A 424 0.29 14.93 -6.34
C TRP A 424 -0.39 14.80 -4.98
N SER A 425 -0.79 15.93 -4.39
CA SER A 425 -1.64 15.96 -3.20
C SER A 425 -3.09 15.76 -3.60
N ARG A 426 -3.83 14.90 -2.88
CA ARG A 426 -5.29 14.78 -3.04
C ARG A 426 -6.07 15.86 -2.31
N GLU A 427 -5.50 16.44 -1.26
CA GLU A 427 -6.17 17.51 -0.49
C GLU A 427 -6.28 18.79 -1.32
N ASN A 428 -5.18 19.19 -1.94
CA ASN A 428 -5.08 20.47 -2.66
C ASN A 428 -5.01 20.29 -4.19
N ASN A 429 -4.99 19.05 -4.69
CA ASN A 429 -4.94 18.73 -6.12
C ASN A 429 -3.77 19.38 -6.88
N GLN A 430 -2.65 19.60 -6.19
CA GLN A 430 -1.45 20.19 -6.75
C GLN A 430 -0.32 19.17 -6.84
N ARG A 431 0.54 19.36 -7.85
CA ARG A 431 1.80 18.64 -7.94
C ARG A 431 2.70 19.08 -6.80
N LEU A 432 3.09 18.13 -5.95
CA LEU A 432 4.01 18.38 -4.86
C LEU A 432 5.45 18.42 -5.38
N TYR A 433 5.85 17.41 -6.16
CA TYR A 433 7.20 17.29 -6.70
C TYR A 433 7.26 16.29 -7.87
N SER A 434 8.37 16.33 -8.60
CA SER A 434 8.71 15.38 -9.66
C SER A 434 10.00 14.65 -9.31
N LEU A 435 10.03 13.34 -9.50
CA LEU A 435 11.22 12.51 -9.35
C LEU A 435 11.69 12.07 -10.74
N LEU A 436 12.95 12.35 -11.04
CA LEU A 436 13.58 11.91 -12.27
C LEU A 436 14.09 10.48 -12.09
N GLY A 437 13.69 9.57 -12.98
CA GLY A 437 14.15 8.17 -12.95
C GLY A 437 14.79 7.67 -14.24
N GLY A 438 14.75 8.49 -15.31
CA GLY A 438 15.22 8.09 -16.64
C GLY A 438 16.74 7.90 -16.75
N SER A 439 17.10 6.84 -17.48
CA SER A 439 18.31 6.79 -18.29
C SER A 439 17.86 6.69 -19.75
N ARG A 440 18.30 7.60 -20.64
CA ARG A 440 18.08 7.42 -22.08
C ARG A 440 18.84 6.17 -22.51
N GLN A 441 18.13 5.08 -22.82
CA GLN A 441 18.74 3.93 -23.47
C GLN A 441 18.73 4.19 -24.98
N GLU A 442 19.87 3.98 -25.64
CA GLU A 442 19.97 4.07 -27.09
C GLU A 442 19.02 3.07 -27.74
N ARG A 443 18.34 3.50 -28.81
CA ARG A 443 17.39 2.70 -29.60
C ARG A 443 18.12 1.54 -30.29
N GLY A 444 18.40 0.47 -29.55
CA GLY A 444 18.75 -0.84 -30.09
C GLY A 444 17.51 -1.56 -30.62
N ARG A 445 17.68 -2.35 -31.70
CA ARG A 445 16.66 -2.95 -32.58
C ARG A 445 15.34 -3.36 -31.89
N ASN A 446 14.24 -3.00 -32.56
CA ASN A 446 12.84 -3.37 -32.31
C ASN A 446 12.66 -4.58 -31.38
N PRO A 447 12.36 -4.37 -30.09
CA PRO A 447 12.04 -5.46 -29.18
C PRO A 447 10.68 -6.08 -29.51
N PRO A 448 10.47 -7.37 -29.20
CA PRO A 448 9.23 -8.10 -29.51
C PRO A 448 8.00 -7.63 -28.71
N HIS A 449 8.17 -6.78 -27.68
CA HIS A 449 7.10 -6.27 -26.83
C HIS A 449 6.94 -4.76 -26.94
N PRO A 450 5.71 -4.21 -26.77
CA PRO A 450 5.50 -2.77 -26.82
C PRO A 450 6.27 -2.07 -25.69
N THR A 451 7.38 -1.43 -26.04
CA THR A 451 8.15 -0.61 -25.09
C THR A 451 7.32 0.60 -24.70
N LYS A 452 7.03 0.73 -23.41
CA LYS A 452 6.59 2.01 -22.86
C LYS A 452 7.86 2.84 -22.62
N PRO A 453 8.11 3.93 -23.38
CA PRO A 453 9.17 4.86 -23.01
C PRO A 453 8.90 5.40 -21.61
N GLY A 454 9.96 5.71 -20.85
CA GLY A 454 9.84 6.30 -19.52
C GLY A 454 9.50 5.32 -18.39
N CYS A 455 8.73 5.82 -17.42
CA CYS A 455 8.27 5.03 -16.28
C CYS A 455 7.17 4.08 -16.73
N SER A 456 7.40 2.77 -16.63
CA SER A 456 6.44 1.76 -17.12
C SER A 456 5.39 1.37 -16.08
N GLU A 457 5.81 1.25 -14.82
CA GLU A 457 4.99 0.90 -13.66
C GLU A 457 5.53 1.62 -12.41
N VAL A 458 4.64 1.99 -11.49
CA VAL A 458 4.97 2.63 -10.22
C VAL A 458 4.19 1.96 -9.10
N ARG A 459 4.85 1.73 -7.97
CA ARG A 459 4.25 1.27 -6.72
C ARG A 459 4.83 2.09 -5.60
N PHE A 460 4.05 2.32 -4.56
CA PHE A 460 4.53 3.08 -3.41
C PHE A 460 3.92 2.54 -2.12
N ASP A 461 4.58 2.81 -1.02
CA ASP A 461 4.07 2.62 0.33
C ASP A 461 4.21 3.93 1.10
N GLN A 462 3.93 3.91 2.41
CA GLN A 462 3.96 5.10 3.28
C GLN A 462 5.34 5.79 3.35
N SER A 463 6.39 5.14 2.87
CA SER A 463 7.79 5.53 3.08
C SER A 463 8.64 5.55 1.82
N ARG A 464 8.16 4.96 0.70
CA ARG A 464 8.96 4.70 -0.49
C ARG A 464 8.14 4.80 -1.76
N ILE A 465 8.78 5.23 -2.85
CA ILE A 465 8.31 5.01 -4.23
C ILE A 465 9.28 4.07 -4.93
N VAL A 466 8.75 3.05 -5.60
CA VAL A 466 9.50 2.19 -6.50
C VAL A 466 8.91 2.33 -7.89
N ALA A 467 9.76 2.49 -8.89
CA ALA A 467 9.34 2.62 -10.27
C ALA A 467 10.29 1.89 -11.22
N SER A 468 9.73 1.34 -12.28
CA SER A 468 10.49 0.64 -13.33
C SER A 468 10.74 1.55 -14.52
N PHE A 469 12.01 1.65 -14.93
CA PHE A 469 12.47 2.37 -16.12
C PHE A 469 13.31 1.43 -16.98
N ASN A 470 12.73 0.94 -18.08
CA ASN A 470 13.33 -0.10 -18.90
C ASN A 470 13.76 -1.33 -18.07
N SER A 471 15.06 -1.60 -17.96
CA SER A 471 15.62 -2.69 -17.17
C SER A 471 16.02 -2.30 -15.73
N LEU A 472 15.75 -1.06 -15.33
CA LEU A 472 16.12 -0.50 -14.03
C LEU A 472 14.92 -0.40 -13.10
N LEU A 473 15.12 -0.73 -11.82
CA LEU A 473 14.25 -0.27 -10.74
C LEU A 473 14.89 0.97 -10.10
N ARG A 474 14.07 1.98 -9.83
CA ARG A 474 14.43 3.16 -9.06
C ARG A 474 13.66 3.12 -7.75
N VAL A 475 14.37 3.05 -6.64
CA VAL A 475 13.79 3.09 -5.30
C VAL A 475 14.09 4.46 -4.70
N TYR A 476 13.05 5.20 -4.35
CA TYR A 476 13.12 6.47 -3.65
C TYR A 476 12.67 6.23 -2.21
N SER A 477 13.62 6.17 -1.27
CA SER A 477 13.33 5.99 0.15
C SER A 477 13.29 7.32 0.88
N PHE A 478 12.18 7.60 1.55
CA PHE A 478 12.00 8.78 2.42
C PHE A 478 12.35 8.47 3.88
N VAL A 479 12.70 7.21 4.16
CA VAL A 479 13.31 6.78 5.41
C VAL A 479 14.82 6.89 5.24
N ALA A 480 15.48 7.62 6.12
CA ALA A 480 16.94 7.64 6.17
C ALA A 480 17.44 6.22 6.51
N ASP A 481 18.25 5.65 5.62
CA ASP A 481 19.09 4.50 5.95
C ASP A 481 20.12 4.99 6.97
N PHE A 482 20.06 4.45 8.19
CA PHE A 482 21.03 4.71 9.25
C PHE A 482 22.06 3.61 9.31
#